data_AF-E4MAE0-F1
#
_entry.id   AF-E4MAE0-F1
#
_cell.length_a   1.000
_cell.length_b   1.000
_cell.length_c   1.000
_cell.angle_alpha   90.00
_cell.angle_beta   90.00
_cell.angle_gamma   90.00
#
_symmetry.space_group_name_H-M   'P 1'
#
loop_
_entity.id
_entity.type
_entity.pdbx_description
1 polymer ?
#
loop_
_entity_poly.entity_id
_entity_poly.type
_entity_poly.pdbx_seq_one_letter_code
_entity_poly.pdbx_strand_id
1 'polypeptide(L)'
;MKKLLLFPCLLLALGLSSCESSDDEIMSIELVSPKKLAVTTELATASFKWDAVAKAEGYAYALDNSTEYTTIDAATTTLKLTRLSRGSHTFRIYAVGNQEHTTDSAERTVDFDIDPTLPTPAPSCTRGESADEVVVTWQAVKGAIGYAYKFNDETQWTEVGADVLKITKSGFDPEAKNTFTIYAKGQLPDSEDSEELTLPFQLIDTSEGVWARTSDGSLYELKESESGIYTAAITCKASDDITILIENTPYGFTAYSGNGGIGTVNSVYATVPFYTYPAAVYYVRESLGQMTAKTEDADINKFWVNVSGSTCKIDVEIDCTNADKTPRYRLKLVENEDPSIILEQYFDLMVYGGDWIQTGKVASSGRKLASTSPAAIDGTEPATATASYTTFGINISSDKDAAPAYLANRGLTDWGIKYCYEFPGYVRLSNSASGSNMYYGVLTTPKLSKLTAASIVTVTFDAVRFASEHDIPVKVLNAGTIASAQVVVEGSGSAASIAPESGGKSINITSAHCPKHGNEALKKWSNFSITIEGATAETQICWDTTGAGSTSANGRICLDNIVVRKN
;
A
#
# COMPACT_ATOMS: atom_id res chain seq x y z
N MET A 1 -63.30 -1.20 -9.42
CA MET A 1 -64.71 -1.06 -8.97
C MET A 1 -64.92 -2.11 -7.87
N LYS A 2 -65.62 -1.87 -6.73
CA LYS A 2 -67.09 -2.00 -6.54
C LYS A 2 -67.68 -3.19 -7.35
N LYS A 3 -68.44 -4.16 -6.80
CA LYS A 3 -68.98 -4.56 -5.47
C LYS A 3 -69.13 -6.12 -5.54
N LEU A 4 -69.72 -6.96 -4.66
CA LEU A 4 -70.91 -6.96 -3.76
C LEU A 4 -70.80 -8.33 -2.98
N LEU A 5 -71.06 -8.59 -1.69
CA LEU A 5 -72.08 -8.26 -0.68
C LEU A 5 -73.46 -8.98 -0.81
N LEU A 6 -73.68 -10.07 -0.04
CA LEU A 6 -74.96 -10.65 0.49
C LEU A 6 -74.59 -11.91 1.32
N PHE A 7 -75.03 -12.23 2.57
CA PHE A 7 -76.29 -12.13 3.36
C PHE A 7 -77.42 -13.11 2.96
N PRO A 8 -78.36 -13.49 3.86
CA PRO A 8 -78.51 -13.22 5.31
C PRO A 8 -78.23 -14.50 6.19
N CYS A 9 -78.64 -14.76 7.44
CA CYS A 9 -79.51 -14.22 8.52
C CYS A 9 -78.84 -14.52 9.91
N LEU A 10 -79.23 -14.10 11.14
CA LEU A 10 -80.27 -13.24 11.78
C LEU A 10 -81.14 -13.99 12.85
N LEU A 11 -81.54 -13.28 13.92
CA LEU A 11 -82.21 -13.67 15.19
C LEU A 11 -81.31 -14.38 16.23
N LEU A 12 -81.05 -13.87 17.45
CA LEU A 12 -81.72 -12.94 18.40
C LEU A 12 -82.85 -13.59 19.24
N ALA A 13 -82.58 -13.80 20.53
CA ALA A 13 -83.55 -14.10 21.58
C ALA A 13 -83.18 -13.35 22.86
N LEU A 14 -84.17 -12.78 23.56
CA LEU A 14 -83.99 -12.06 24.82
C LEU A 14 -84.41 -12.95 26.00
N GLY A 15 -83.57 -13.02 27.03
CA GLY A 15 -83.88 -13.69 28.30
C GLY A 15 -83.36 -12.88 29.47
N LEU A 16 -84.26 -12.34 30.30
CA LEU A 16 -83.93 -11.69 31.57
C LEU A 16 -84.06 -12.72 32.70
N SER A 17 -82.97 -13.07 33.37
CA SER A 17 -83.02 -13.80 34.65
C SER A 17 -81.71 -13.69 35.43
N SER A 18 -81.86 -13.49 36.74
CA SER A 18 -80.83 -13.50 37.79
C SER A 18 -79.68 -12.48 37.71
N CYS A 19 -79.23 -12.07 38.88
CA CYS A 19 -78.00 -11.30 39.09
C CYS A 19 -77.06 -12.19 39.91
N GLU A 20 -75.87 -12.45 39.41
CA GLU A 20 -74.73 -12.88 40.22
C GLU A 20 -73.45 -12.34 39.58
N SER A 21 -72.51 -11.86 40.38
CA SER A 21 -71.42 -11.00 39.93
C SER A 21 -70.08 -11.43 40.49
N SER A 22 -69.25 -12.05 39.65
CA SER A 22 -67.78 -11.94 39.68
C SER A 22 -67.15 -12.91 38.67
N ASP A 23 -66.69 -12.40 37.54
CA ASP A 23 -65.61 -12.99 36.74
C ASP A 23 -64.81 -11.81 36.18
N ASP A 24 -64.00 -11.20 37.06
CA ASP A 24 -62.99 -10.23 36.63
C ASP A 24 -61.88 -11.00 35.91
N GLU A 25 -61.92 -11.07 34.58
CA GLU A 25 -60.77 -11.51 33.80
C GLU A 25 -59.58 -10.60 34.12
N ILE A 26 -58.61 -11.15 34.87
CA ILE A 26 -57.40 -10.41 35.26
C ILE A 26 -56.54 -10.21 34.01
N MET A 27 -56.75 -9.07 33.35
CA MET A 27 -56.06 -8.62 32.15
C MET A 27 -54.57 -8.38 32.43
N SER A 28 -53.79 -9.45 32.43
CA SER A 28 -52.33 -9.40 32.53
C SER A 28 -51.70 -8.88 31.22
N ILE A 29 -50.56 -8.21 31.33
CA ILE A 29 -49.86 -7.59 30.21
C ILE A 29 -48.47 -8.22 30.05
N GLU A 30 -48.14 -8.71 28.86
CA GLU A 30 -46.79 -9.18 28.53
C GLU A 30 -45.77 -8.05 28.64
N LEU A 31 -44.68 -8.28 29.36
CA LEU A 31 -43.59 -7.32 29.47
C LEU A 31 -42.87 -7.15 28.12
N VAL A 32 -42.31 -5.95 27.92
CA VAL A 32 -41.49 -5.67 26.74
C VAL A 32 -40.11 -6.28 26.92
N SER A 33 -39.66 -7.09 25.97
CA SER A 33 -38.35 -7.77 26.04
C SER A 33 -37.17 -6.78 26.14
N PRO A 34 -36.06 -7.16 26.80
CA PRO A 34 -34.93 -6.25 27.06
C PRO A 34 -34.43 -5.50 25.82
N LYS A 35 -34.43 -4.16 25.87
CA LYS A 35 -34.04 -3.31 24.73
C LYS A 35 -32.56 -2.95 24.79
N LYS A 36 -31.98 -2.63 23.63
CA LYS A 36 -30.54 -2.39 23.43
C LYS A 36 -29.62 -3.43 24.09
N LEU A 37 -30.03 -4.72 24.12
CA LEU A 37 -29.13 -5.79 24.57
C LEU A 37 -27.86 -5.77 23.72
N ALA A 38 -26.74 -5.52 24.37
CA ALA A 38 -25.41 -5.46 23.77
C ALA A 38 -24.43 -6.27 24.63
N VAL A 39 -23.41 -6.83 23.98
CA VAL A 39 -22.36 -7.63 24.60
C VAL A 39 -20.99 -7.09 24.18
N THR A 40 -20.03 -7.10 25.10
CA THR A 40 -18.61 -6.90 24.80
C THR A 40 -17.79 -7.98 25.48
N THR A 41 -16.88 -8.60 24.74
CA THR A 41 -16.02 -9.68 25.23
C THR A 41 -14.59 -9.22 25.48
N GLU A 42 -13.91 -9.86 26.43
CA GLU A 42 -12.50 -9.63 26.76
C GLU A 42 -11.94 -10.89 27.44
N LEU A 43 -11.04 -11.62 26.77
CA LEU A 43 -10.55 -12.93 27.23
C LEU A 43 -11.75 -13.86 27.56
N ALA A 44 -11.69 -14.66 28.62
CA ALA A 44 -12.78 -15.53 29.08
C ALA A 44 -13.98 -14.78 29.73
N THR A 45 -14.23 -13.52 29.36
CA THR A 45 -15.31 -12.67 29.93
C THR A 45 -16.27 -12.18 28.86
N ALA A 46 -17.57 -12.21 29.15
CA ALA A 46 -18.59 -11.45 28.43
C ALA A 46 -19.31 -10.47 29.37
N SER A 47 -19.45 -9.22 28.93
CA SER A 47 -20.16 -8.16 29.65
C SER A 47 -21.39 -7.73 28.86
N PHE A 48 -22.58 -7.92 29.45
CA PHE A 48 -23.88 -7.65 28.85
C PHE A 48 -24.48 -6.37 29.42
N LYS A 49 -25.25 -5.64 28.61
CA LYS A 49 -25.99 -4.45 29.02
C LYS A 49 -27.32 -4.34 28.27
N TRP A 50 -28.37 -3.87 28.95
CA TRP A 50 -29.69 -3.62 28.36
C TRP A 50 -30.36 -2.37 28.96
N ASP A 51 -31.42 -1.89 28.32
CA ASP A 51 -32.34 -0.88 28.87
C ASP A 51 -33.25 -1.53 29.93
N ALA A 52 -33.53 -0.80 31.02
CA ALA A 52 -34.48 -1.25 32.04
C ALA A 52 -35.90 -1.44 31.49
N VAL A 53 -36.55 -2.55 31.86
CA VAL A 53 -37.94 -2.85 31.53
C VAL A 53 -38.85 -2.41 32.67
N ALA A 54 -39.76 -1.48 32.39
CA ALA A 54 -40.69 -0.97 33.39
C ALA A 54 -41.70 -2.05 33.83
N LYS A 55 -41.92 -2.16 35.15
CA LYS A 55 -42.77 -3.18 35.81
C LYS A 55 -42.27 -4.64 35.72
N ALA A 56 -40.98 -4.85 35.44
CA ALA A 56 -40.36 -6.15 35.68
C ALA A 56 -40.08 -6.34 37.19
N GLU A 57 -40.30 -7.53 37.72
CA GLU A 57 -39.82 -7.98 39.04
C GLU A 57 -38.30 -8.27 39.01
N GLY A 58 -37.81 -8.67 37.84
CA GLY A 58 -36.41 -8.99 37.60
C GLY A 58 -36.13 -9.34 36.14
N TYR A 59 -34.97 -9.95 35.90
CA TYR A 59 -34.65 -10.61 34.64
C TYR A 59 -34.26 -12.05 34.90
N ALA A 60 -34.52 -12.92 33.94
CA ALA A 60 -34.08 -14.30 33.94
C ALA A 60 -33.16 -14.51 32.74
N TYR A 61 -31.97 -15.08 32.95
CA TYR A 61 -31.00 -15.32 31.88
C TYR A 61 -30.47 -16.77 31.86
N ALA A 62 -30.16 -17.25 30.67
CA ALA A 62 -29.53 -18.54 30.43
C ALA A 62 -28.37 -18.38 29.44
N LEU A 63 -27.39 -19.28 29.51
CA LEU A 63 -26.29 -19.37 28.57
C LEU A 63 -26.45 -20.62 27.69
N ASP A 64 -26.09 -20.49 26.41
CA ASP A 64 -26.12 -21.51 25.38
C ASP A 64 -27.45 -22.28 25.37
N ASN A 65 -27.41 -23.61 25.50
CA ASN A 65 -28.61 -24.46 25.53
C ASN A 65 -29.05 -24.84 26.96
N SER A 66 -28.67 -24.07 27.99
CA SER A 66 -29.15 -24.31 29.35
C SER A 66 -30.68 -24.24 29.44
N THR A 67 -31.30 -25.26 30.03
CA THR A 67 -32.73 -25.26 30.40
C THR A 67 -32.99 -24.52 31.71
N GLU A 68 -31.95 -24.23 32.49
CA GLU A 68 -32.03 -23.48 33.75
C GLU A 68 -31.69 -22.02 33.50
N TYR A 69 -32.52 -21.12 34.04
CA TYR A 69 -32.32 -19.67 34.00
C TYR A 69 -31.98 -19.15 35.39
N THR A 70 -30.98 -18.27 35.47
CA THR A 70 -30.63 -17.53 36.69
C THR A 70 -31.45 -16.25 36.75
N THR A 71 -32.14 -16.01 37.86
CA THR A 71 -32.88 -14.76 38.11
C THR A 71 -32.01 -13.70 38.79
N ILE A 72 -32.20 -12.45 38.38
CA ILE A 72 -31.53 -11.25 38.89
C ILE A 72 -32.56 -10.13 39.08
N ASP A 73 -32.29 -9.17 39.96
CA ASP A 73 -33.23 -8.12 40.33
C ASP A 73 -33.55 -7.13 39.19
N ALA A 74 -34.66 -6.39 39.34
CA ALA A 74 -35.12 -5.41 38.33
C ALA A 74 -34.22 -4.19 38.14
N ALA A 75 -33.33 -3.87 39.10
CA ALA A 75 -32.40 -2.75 38.98
C ALA A 75 -31.13 -3.13 38.19
N THR A 76 -30.78 -4.41 38.15
CA THR A 76 -29.66 -4.93 37.37
C THR A 76 -29.91 -4.81 35.87
N THR A 77 -29.18 -3.90 35.23
CA THR A 77 -29.20 -3.63 33.77
C THR A 77 -27.88 -3.97 33.06
N THR A 78 -26.95 -4.57 33.81
CA THR A 78 -25.63 -5.02 33.35
C THR A 78 -25.24 -6.31 34.05
N LEU A 79 -24.71 -7.28 33.32
CA LEU A 79 -24.23 -8.56 33.85
C LEU A 79 -22.82 -8.84 33.32
N LYS A 80 -21.95 -9.38 34.16
CA LYS A 80 -20.61 -9.86 33.76
C LYS A 80 -20.52 -11.36 34.01
N LEU A 81 -20.33 -12.13 32.95
CA LEU A 81 -19.97 -13.55 33.03
C LEU A 81 -18.46 -13.70 32.80
N THR A 82 -17.82 -14.60 33.53
CA THR A 82 -16.38 -14.87 33.47
C THR A 82 -16.12 -16.37 33.41
N ARG A 83 -14.89 -16.77 33.06
CA ARG A 83 -14.45 -18.18 32.95
C ARG A 83 -15.23 -18.95 31.86
N LEU A 84 -15.64 -18.22 30.82
CA LEU A 84 -16.30 -18.78 29.65
C LEU A 84 -15.29 -19.55 28.79
N SER A 85 -15.74 -20.64 28.17
CA SER A 85 -14.92 -21.45 27.26
C SER A 85 -14.59 -20.68 25.97
N ARG A 86 -13.48 -21.04 25.33
CA ARG A 86 -13.21 -20.65 23.94
C ARG A 86 -14.34 -21.11 23.02
N GLY A 87 -14.81 -20.21 22.14
CA GLY A 87 -15.78 -20.53 21.09
C GLY A 87 -17.03 -19.65 21.13
N SER A 88 -18.04 -20.08 20.35
CA SER A 88 -19.28 -19.33 20.17
C SER A 88 -20.30 -19.67 21.25
N HIS A 89 -20.96 -18.65 21.78
CA HIS A 89 -21.89 -18.70 22.90
C HIS A 89 -23.16 -17.89 22.59
N THR A 90 -24.29 -18.32 23.14
CA THR A 90 -25.59 -17.61 23.01
C THR A 90 -26.07 -17.17 24.39
N PHE A 91 -26.12 -15.86 24.65
CA PHE A 91 -26.75 -15.32 25.85
C PHE A 91 -28.24 -15.09 25.61
N ARG A 92 -29.08 -15.59 26.51
CA ARG A 92 -30.54 -15.53 26.40
C ARG A 92 -31.13 -14.88 27.64
N ILE A 93 -32.03 -13.91 27.48
CA ILE A 93 -32.58 -13.12 28.58
C ILE A 93 -34.04 -12.70 28.33
N TYR A 94 -34.86 -12.72 29.37
CA TYR A 94 -36.20 -12.12 29.40
C TYR A 94 -36.45 -11.33 30.69
N ALA A 95 -37.44 -10.44 30.66
CA ALA A 95 -37.90 -9.70 31.83
C ALA A 95 -39.03 -10.46 32.53
N VAL A 96 -38.94 -10.60 33.85
CA VAL A 96 -39.84 -11.42 34.68
C VAL A 96 -41.04 -10.61 35.14
N GLY A 97 -42.24 -11.14 34.92
CA GLY A 97 -43.52 -10.55 35.34
C GLY A 97 -43.90 -10.90 36.77
N ASN A 98 -44.82 -10.13 37.36
CA ASN A 98 -45.27 -10.35 38.74
C ASN A 98 -46.40 -11.39 38.87
N GLN A 99 -46.84 -12.00 37.76
CA GLN A 99 -47.89 -13.03 37.64
C GLN A 99 -49.32 -12.60 38.06
N GLU A 100 -49.48 -11.54 38.86
CA GLU A 100 -50.77 -10.93 39.19
C GLU A 100 -51.26 -9.97 38.08
N HIS A 101 -50.36 -9.20 37.46
CA HIS A 101 -50.67 -8.10 36.53
C HIS A 101 -49.77 -8.07 35.29
N THR A 102 -48.59 -8.68 35.34
CA THR A 102 -47.66 -8.80 34.20
C THR A 102 -47.18 -10.23 34.01
N THR A 103 -47.05 -10.65 32.75
CA THR A 103 -46.39 -11.91 32.39
C THR A 103 -44.98 -11.64 31.88
N ASP A 104 -44.14 -12.67 31.93
CA ASP A 104 -42.78 -12.65 31.37
C ASP A 104 -42.78 -12.18 29.92
N SER A 105 -41.73 -11.44 29.52
CA SER A 105 -41.56 -11.01 28.13
C SER A 105 -41.10 -12.14 27.23
N ALA A 106 -41.40 -12.08 25.93
CA ALA A 106 -40.68 -12.85 24.91
C ALA A 106 -39.14 -12.80 25.12
N GLU A 107 -38.46 -13.94 24.92
CA GLU A 107 -37.01 -14.05 25.06
C GLU A 107 -36.27 -13.17 24.05
N ARG A 108 -35.13 -12.62 24.47
CA ARG A 108 -34.14 -12.01 23.59
C ARG A 108 -32.82 -12.76 23.68
N THR A 109 -32.23 -13.05 22.52
CA THR A 109 -30.89 -13.64 22.40
C THR A 109 -29.85 -12.61 21.97
N VAL A 110 -28.57 -12.90 22.23
CA VAL A 110 -27.42 -12.32 21.55
C VAL A 110 -26.30 -13.36 21.49
N ASP A 111 -25.77 -13.60 20.29
CA ASP A 111 -24.64 -14.51 20.07
C ASP A 111 -23.30 -13.74 20.17
N PHE A 112 -22.26 -14.39 20.67
CA PHE A 112 -20.94 -13.81 20.86
C PHE A 112 -19.85 -14.89 20.89
N ASP A 113 -18.64 -14.53 20.47
CA ASP A 113 -17.47 -15.42 20.51
C ASP A 113 -16.51 -15.03 21.65
N ILE A 114 -15.98 -16.03 22.34
CA ILE A 114 -14.95 -15.91 23.38
C ILE A 114 -13.62 -16.42 22.84
N ASP A 115 -12.62 -15.56 22.89
CA ASP A 115 -11.22 -15.90 22.67
C ASP A 115 -10.42 -15.55 23.95
N PRO A 116 -9.97 -16.55 24.73
CA PRO A 116 -9.16 -16.33 25.93
C PRO A 116 -7.67 -16.09 25.66
N THR A 117 -7.18 -16.17 24.41
CA THR A 117 -5.75 -15.94 24.08
C THR A 117 -5.32 -14.53 24.46
N LEU A 118 -4.21 -14.42 25.17
CA LEU A 118 -3.59 -13.13 25.48
C LEU A 118 -2.99 -12.47 24.23
N PRO A 119 -3.06 -11.13 24.10
CA PRO A 119 -2.29 -10.40 23.10
C PRO A 119 -0.79 -10.70 23.22
N THR A 120 -0.15 -11.01 22.09
CA THR A 120 1.30 -11.23 22.01
C THR A 120 2.08 -9.99 22.49
N PRO A 121 3.11 -10.15 23.35
CA PRO A 121 3.96 -9.04 23.76
C PRO A 121 4.60 -8.33 22.56
N ALA A 122 4.81 -7.01 22.68
CA ALA A 122 5.59 -6.22 21.74
C ALA A 122 6.91 -5.78 22.40
N PRO A 123 7.97 -6.61 22.36
CA PRO A 123 9.28 -6.26 22.88
C PRO A 123 10.06 -5.38 21.90
N SER A 124 11.06 -4.67 22.42
CA SER A 124 12.11 -3.98 21.67
C SER A 124 13.47 -4.38 22.26
N CYS A 125 14.44 -4.72 21.40
CA CYS A 125 15.80 -5.02 21.80
C CYS A 125 16.71 -3.83 21.45
N THR A 126 17.49 -3.36 22.42
CA THR A 126 18.47 -2.27 22.26
C THR A 126 19.80 -2.66 22.89
N ARG A 127 20.90 -2.09 22.42
CA ARG A 127 22.20 -2.19 23.08
C ARG A 127 22.16 -1.59 24.49
N GLY A 128 22.88 -2.19 25.42
CA GLY A 128 23.03 -1.74 26.80
C GLY A 128 24.18 -0.75 26.99
N GLU A 129 24.68 -0.64 28.22
CA GLU A 129 25.85 0.20 28.55
C GLU A 129 27.16 -0.49 28.13
N SER A 130 27.18 -1.83 28.14
CA SER A 130 28.30 -2.64 27.63
C SER A 130 28.04 -3.11 26.19
N ALA A 131 29.11 -3.27 25.39
CA ALA A 131 28.97 -3.61 23.96
C ALA A 131 28.33 -4.99 23.72
N ASP A 132 28.52 -5.92 24.63
CA ASP A 132 28.01 -7.30 24.65
C ASP A 132 26.64 -7.43 25.35
N GLU A 133 26.03 -6.31 25.74
CA GLU A 133 24.80 -6.26 26.54
C GLU A 133 23.58 -5.89 25.70
N VAL A 134 22.51 -6.69 25.84
CA VAL A 134 21.18 -6.37 25.33
C VAL A 134 20.27 -5.94 26.48
N VAL A 135 19.56 -4.84 26.25
CA VAL A 135 18.40 -4.41 27.04
C VAL A 135 17.16 -4.75 26.22
N VAL A 136 16.21 -5.46 26.83
CA VAL A 136 14.93 -5.77 26.18
C VAL A 136 13.80 -5.22 27.05
N THR A 137 12.85 -4.52 26.43
CA THR A 137 11.68 -3.92 27.10
C THR A 137 10.39 -4.24 26.35
N TRP A 138 9.27 -4.40 27.07
CA TRP A 138 7.94 -4.62 26.48
C TRP A 138 6.84 -3.92 27.28
N GLN A 139 5.66 -3.74 26.67
CA GLN A 139 4.48 -3.22 27.36
C GLN A 139 3.73 -4.32 28.10
N ALA A 140 3.00 -3.94 29.17
CA ALA A 140 2.27 -4.89 29.99
C ALA A 140 1.05 -5.48 29.25
N VAL A 141 1.00 -6.81 29.13
CA VAL A 141 -0.13 -7.52 28.53
C VAL A 141 -1.23 -7.70 29.58
N LYS A 142 -2.38 -7.07 29.34
CA LYS A 142 -3.54 -7.14 30.25
C LYS A 142 -4.07 -8.58 30.35
N GLY A 143 -4.12 -9.11 31.57
CA GLY A 143 -4.58 -10.48 31.85
C GLY A 143 -3.46 -11.54 31.85
N ALA A 144 -2.21 -11.14 31.61
CA ALA A 144 -1.05 -11.98 31.82
C ALA A 144 -0.70 -12.09 33.31
N ILE A 145 -0.28 -13.28 33.75
CA ILE A 145 0.28 -13.50 35.09
C ILE A 145 1.81 -13.37 35.11
N GLY A 146 2.44 -13.36 33.94
CA GLY A 146 3.87 -13.26 33.74
C GLY A 146 4.27 -13.36 32.28
N TYR A 147 5.57 -13.48 32.03
CA TYR A 147 6.14 -13.70 30.71
C TYR A 147 7.14 -14.86 30.77
N ALA A 148 7.26 -15.59 29.67
CA ALA A 148 8.33 -16.55 29.46
C ALA A 148 9.17 -16.08 28.28
N TYR A 149 10.49 -16.05 28.44
CA TYR A 149 11.42 -15.67 27.36
C TYR A 149 12.65 -16.58 27.27
N LYS A 150 13.32 -16.55 26.10
CA LYS A 150 14.57 -17.26 25.79
C LYS A 150 15.39 -16.43 24.79
N PHE A 151 16.71 -16.63 24.75
CA PHE A 151 17.59 -16.05 23.74
C PHE A 151 18.18 -17.12 22.84
N ASN A 152 18.30 -16.85 21.53
CA ASN A 152 18.83 -17.79 20.56
C ASN A 152 18.15 -19.18 20.67
N ASP A 153 18.91 -20.26 20.49
CA ASP A 153 18.42 -21.65 20.62
C ASP A 153 18.37 -22.15 22.08
N GLU A 154 18.21 -21.26 23.08
CA GLU A 154 18.03 -21.66 24.49
C GLU A 154 16.78 -22.56 24.65
N THR A 155 17.00 -23.82 25.03
CA THR A 155 15.93 -24.85 25.14
C THR A 155 15.10 -24.74 26.42
N GLN A 156 15.43 -23.80 27.31
CA GLN A 156 14.74 -23.56 28.58
C GLN A 156 14.22 -22.13 28.60
N TRP A 157 12.94 -21.98 28.96
CA TRP A 157 12.33 -20.67 29.16
C TRP A 157 12.70 -20.09 30.53
N THR A 158 13.03 -18.81 30.56
CA THR A 158 13.12 -18.02 31.80
C THR A 158 11.75 -17.39 32.06
N GLU A 159 11.16 -17.66 33.22
CA GLU A 159 9.86 -17.11 33.61
C GLU A 159 10.00 -15.91 34.54
N VAL A 160 9.19 -14.88 34.33
CA VAL A 160 9.16 -13.64 35.14
C VAL A 160 7.72 -13.18 35.41
N GLY A 161 7.52 -12.42 36.49
CA GLY A 161 6.22 -11.89 36.89
C GLY A 161 5.67 -10.83 35.92
N ALA A 162 4.35 -10.56 36.00
CA ALA A 162 3.67 -9.60 35.12
C ALA A 162 4.17 -8.14 35.27
N ASP A 163 4.85 -7.85 36.38
CA ASP A 163 5.51 -6.58 36.70
C ASP A 163 6.89 -6.42 36.05
N VAL A 164 7.49 -7.51 35.55
CA VAL A 164 8.78 -7.47 34.85
C VAL A 164 8.56 -7.12 33.38
N LEU A 165 8.86 -5.86 33.05
CA LEU A 165 8.72 -5.26 31.71
C LEU A 165 10.07 -4.85 31.07
N LYS A 166 11.17 -5.11 31.76
CA LYS A 166 12.55 -4.89 31.30
C LYS A 166 13.44 -6.03 31.77
N ILE A 167 14.33 -6.49 30.89
CA ILE A 167 15.46 -7.36 31.22
C ILE A 167 16.76 -6.79 30.65
N THR A 168 17.89 -7.28 31.16
CA THR A 168 19.24 -6.94 30.68
C THR A 168 20.11 -8.19 30.76
N LYS A 169 20.87 -8.50 29.70
CA LYS A 169 21.71 -9.69 29.61
C LYS A 169 22.98 -9.39 28.79
N SER A 170 24.13 -9.68 29.36
CA SER A 170 25.46 -9.52 28.75
C SER A 170 26.00 -10.85 28.19
N GLY A 171 27.17 -10.82 27.55
CA GLY A 171 27.84 -12.00 27.00
C GLY A 171 27.50 -12.33 25.55
N PHE A 172 26.91 -11.40 24.79
CA PHE A 172 26.66 -11.56 23.36
C PHE A 172 27.84 -11.05 22.51
N ASP A 173 28.14 -11.74 21.41
CA ASP A 173 28.95 -11.18 20.34
C ASP A 173 28.17 -10.01 19.68
N PRO A 174 28.70 -8.77 19.64
CA PRO A 174 27.95 -7.62 19.13
C PRO A 174 27.65 -7.67 17.64
N GLU A 175 28.53 -8.30 16.84
CA GLU A 175 28.34 -8.47 15.40
C GLU A 175 27.46 -9.69 15.09
N ALA A 176 27.35 -10.66 15.99
CA ALA A 176 26.51 -11.83 15.78
C ALA A 176 25.01 -11.48 15.73
N LYS A 177 24.30 -12.12 14.79
CA LYS A 177 22.83 -12.17 14.81
C LYS A 177 22.37 -13.03 15.98
N ASN A 178 21.59 -12.44 16.86
CA ASN A 178 20.95 -13.08 17.98
C ASN A 178 19.42 -12.99 17.84
N THR A 179 18.68 -13.78 18.62
CA THR A 179 17.21 -13.69 18.72
C THR A 179 16.75 -13.62 20.16
N PHE A 180 15.61 -12.99 20.37
CA PHE A 180 14.86 -12.98 21.61
C PHE A 180 13.45 -13.48 21.31
N THR A 181 13.00 -14.53 22.00
CA THR A 181 11.63 -15.02 21.89
C THR A 181 10.89 -14.84 23.21
N ILE A 182 9.64 -14.37 23.15
CA ILE A 182 8.78 -14.15 24.32
C ILE A 182 7.34 -14.57 24.02
N TYR A 183 6.61 -14.98 25.07
CA TYR A 183 5.15 -15.01 25.09
C TYR A 183 4.60 -14.53 26.45
N ALA A 184 3.35 -14.07 26.46
CA ALA A 184 2.63 -13.71 27.69
C ALA A 184 1.97 -14.95 28.29
N LYS A 185 2.20 -15.19 29.59
CA LYS A 185 1.62 -16.34 30.30
C LYS A 185 0.21 -16.02 30.79
N GLY A 186 -0.75 -16.84 30.40
CA GLY A 186 -2.13 -16.80 30.88
C GLY A 186 -2.35 -17.63 32.14
N GLN A 187 -3.58 -17.59 32.65
CA GLN A 187 -4.03 -18.48 33.72
C GLN A 187 -5.41 -19.04 33.39
N LEU A 188 -5.45 -20.30 32.96
CA LEU A 188 -6.69 -21.00 32.66
C LEU A 188 -7.59 -21.11 33.91
N PRO A 189 -8.92 -20.95 33.77
CA PRO A 189 -9.70 -20.66 32.55
C PRO A 189 -9.97 -19.16 32.34
N ASP A 190 -9.22 -18.25 32.98
CA ASP A 190 -9.43 -16.80 32.86
C ASP A 190 -8.70 -16.22 31.62
N SER A 191 -7.55 -16.80 31.26
CA SER A 191 -6.80 -16.53 30.02
C SER A 191 -5.98 -17.73 29.54
N GLU A 192 -5.71 -17.81 28.24
CA GLU A 192 -4.75 -18.72 27.60
C GLU A 192 -3.46 -17.95 27.28
N ASP A 193 -2.33 -18.66 27.14
CA ASP A 193 -1.04 -18.08 26.74
C ASP A 193 -1.15 -17.35 25.38
N SER A 194 -0.29 -16.34 25.13
CA SER A 194 -0.19 -15.72 23.80
C SER A 194 0.61 -16.60 22.83
N GLU A 195 0.47 -16.33 21.53
CA GLU A 195 1.43 -16.80 20.52
C GLU A 195 2.87 -16.34 20.87
N GLU A 196 3.87 -17.14 20.48
CA GLU A 196 5.30 -16.79 20.59
C GLU A 196 5.67 -15.70 19.56
N LEU A 197 6.36 -14.64 20.00
CA LEU A 197 7.04 -13.70 19.12
C LEU A 197 8.56 -13.84 19.25
N THR A 198 9.23 -14.09 18.14
CA THR A 198 10.70 -14.04 18.03
C THR A 198 11.12 -12.79 17.29
N LEU A 199 11.98 -11.96 17.92
CA LEU A 199 12.64 -10.82 17.28
C LEU A 199 14.15 -11.07 17.13
N PRO A 200 14.76 -10.76 15.98
CA PRO A 200 16.21 -10.75 15.81
C PRO A 200 16.84 -9.43 16.31
N PHE A 201 18.10 -9.49 16.74
CA PHE A 201 18.90 -8.32 17.10
C PHE A 201 20.41 -8.52 16.84
N GLN A 202 21.13 -7.40 16.77
CA GLN A 202 22.59 -7.28 16.82
C GLN A 202 22.93 -6.12 17.78
N LEU A 203 24.14 -6.07 18.35
CA LEU A 203 24.55 -5.04 19.32
C LEU A 203 25.65 -4.11 18.78
N ILE A 204 25.70 -3.99 17.45
CA ILE A 204 26.49 -2.98 16.75
C ILE A 204 26.04 -1.59 17.21
N ASP A 205 27.00 -0.70 17.48
CA ASP A 205 26.69 0.68 17.84
C ASP A 205 26.23 1.44 16.60
N THR A 206 25.02 2.02 16.68
CA THR A 206 24.43 2.80 15.58
C THR A 206 24.21 4.27 15.99
N SER A 207 24.73 4.69 17.15
CA SER A 207 24.64 6.07 17.64
C SER A 207 25.44 7.07 16.82
N GLU A 208 26.43 6.61 16.04
CA GLU A 208 27.14 7.39 15.04
C GLU A 208 26.84 6.86 13.62
N GLY A 209 26.81 7.78 12.64
CA GLY A 209 26.69 7.45 11.22
C GLY A 209 25.27 7.07 10.76
N VAL A 210 25.21 6.38 9.61
CA VAL A 210 23.97 5.96 8.93
C VAL A 210 23.99 4.46 8.69
N TRP A 211 22.87 3.79 8.98
CA TRP A 211 22.75 2.33 8.91
C TRP A 211 21.43 1.91 8.27
N ALA A 212 21.41 0.82 7.50
CA ALA A 212 20.19 0.16 7.06
C ALA A 212 19.96 -1.11 7.89
N ARG A 213 18.72 -1.29 8.38
CA ARG A 213 18.29 -2.46 9.15
C ARG A 213 17.18 -3.22 8.42
N THR A 214 17.40 -4.46 8.04
CA THR A 214 16.40 -5.34 7.40
C THR A 214 15.42 -5.95 8.41
N SER A 215 14.35 -6.58 7.92
CA SER A 215 13.34 -7.25 8.77
C SER A 215 13.92 -8.34 9.68
N ASP A 216 15.02 -8.97 9.25
CA ASP A 216 15.72 -10.01 9.99
C ASP A 216 16.81 -9.50 10.93
N GLY A 217 16.79 -8.20 11.23
CA GLY A 217 17.68 -7.55 12.18
C GLY A 217 19.09 -7.29 11.66
N SER A 218 19.43 -7.65 10.41
CA SER A 218 20.75 -7.34 9.84
C SER A 218 20.97 -5.84 9.79
N LEU A 219 22.11 -5.38 10.31
CA LEU A 219 22.60 -4.02 10.15
C LEU A 219 23.66 -3.93 9.05
N TYR A 220 23.55 -2.90 8.22
CA TYR A 220 24.50 -2.54 7.17
C TYR A 220 24.94 -1.09 7.37
N GLU A 221 26.24 -0.85 7.51
CA GLU A 221 26.84 0.49 7.55
C GLU A 221 26.72 1.16 6.17
N LEU A 222 26.16 2.37 6.10
CA LEU A 222 26.21 3.21 4.90
C LEU A 222 27.39 4.17 5.01
N LYS A 223 28.29 4.12 4.04
CA LYS A 223 29.57 4.84 4.06
C LYS A 223 29.42 6.19 3.39
N GLU A 224 29.97 7.22 4.02
CA GLU A 224 30.02 8.56 3.42
C GLU A 224 30.82 8.49 2.11
N SER A 225 30.14 8.69 0.98
CA SER A 225 30.73 8.69 -0.38
C SER A 225 31.12 10.09 -0.82
N GLU A 226 30.30 11.07 -0.46
CA GLU A 226 30.54 12.51 -0.52
C GLU A 226 30.01 13.16 0.76
N SER A 227 30.44 14.38 1.11
CA SER A 227 30.12 14.97 2.42
C SER A 227 28.60 15.09 2.63
N GLY A 228 28.07 14.35 3.60
CA GLY A 228 26.62 14.25 3.89
C GLY A 228 25.81 13.31 2.99
N ILE A 229 26.45 12.52 2.13
CA ILE A 229 25.82 11.49 1.28
C ILE A 229 26.39 10.12 1.65
N TYR A 230 25.52 9.19 2.04
CA TYR A 230 25.90 7.88 2.59
C TYR A 230 25.37 6.74 1.72
N THR A 231 26.20 5.75 1.35
CA THR A 231 25.81 4.66 0.45
C THR A 231 26.20 3.26 0.92
N ALA A 232 25.38 2.26 0.56
CA ALA A 232 25.70 0.83 0.72
C ALA A 232 24.95 -0.05 -0.29
N ALA A 233 25.60 -1.11 -0.76
CA ALA A 233 24.96 -2.21 -1.47
C ALA A 233 24.54 -3.30 -0.47
N ILE A 234 23.26 -3.35 -0.11
CA ILE A 234 22.73 -4.31 0.87
C ILE A 234 22.13 -5.54 0.18
N THR A 235 21.92 -6.63 0.93
CA THR A 235 21.25 -7.84 0.43
C THR A 235 19.97 -8.07 1.21
N CYS A 236 18.84 -8.07 0.52
CA CYS A 236 17.51 -8.18 1.11
C CYS A 236 16.84 -9.49 0.70
N LYS A 237 15.95 -10.00 1.55
CA LYS A 237 14.96 -11.03 1.21
C LYS A 237 13.90 -10.43 0.31
N ALA A 238 13.22 -11.29 -0.46
CA ALA A 238 12.22 -10.88 -1.44
C ALA A 238 11.04 -10.07 -0.88
N SER A 239 10.78 -10.17 0.43
CA SER A 239 9.71 -9.48 1.16
C SER A 239 10.22 -8.75 2.42
N ASP A 240 11.45 -8.22 2.39
CA ASP A 240 12.02 -7.47 3.52
C ASP A 240 11.39 -6.08 3.69
N ASP A 241 11.11 -5.72 4.93
CA ASP A 241 11.12 -4.33 5.38
C ASP A 241 12.57 -3.85 5.56
N ILE A 242 12.85 -2.57 5.29
CA ILE A 242 14.09 -1.89 5.67
C ILE A 242 13.74 -0.63 6.50
N THR A 243 14.49 -0.40 7.58
CA THR A 243 14.49 0.84 8.35
C THR A 243 15.87 1.49 8.22
N ILE A 244 15.94 2.80 7.99
CA ILE A 244 17.22 3.52 8.08
C ILE A 244 17.37 4.03 9.51
N LEU A 245 18.59 3.97 10.05
CA LEU A 245 18.97 4.60 11.31
C LEU A 245 19.95 5.72 10.98
N ILE A 246 19.71 6.93 11.47
CA ILE A 246 20.66 8.05 11.42
C ILE A 246 20.90 8.43 12.88
N GLU A 247 22.13 8.24 13.38
CA GLU A 247 22.47 8.48 14.79
C GLU A 247 21.45 7.81 15.75
N ASN A 248 21.25 6.49 15.56
CA ASN A 248 20.26 5.62 16.19
C ASN A 248 18.76 6.03 16.02
N THR A 249 18.46 7.20 15.44
CA THR A 249 17.09 7.65 15.17
C THR A 249 16.49 6.88 13.99
N PRO A 250 15.34 6.18 14.13
CA PRO A 250 14.73 5.44 13.02
C PRO A 250 14.04 6.36 12.01
N TYR A 251 14.25 6.09 10.73
CA TYR A 251 13.62 6.76 9.59
C TYR A 251 12.97 5.75 8.64
N GLY A 252 11.82 6.15 8.11
CA GLY A 252 11.16 5.52 6.95
C GLY A 252 10.90 6.53 5.85
N PHE A 253 10.20 6.13 4.79
CA PHE A 253 9.84 7.06 3.71
C PHE A 253 8.65 7.94 4.07
N THR A 254 8.68 9.18 3.61
CA THR A 254 7.54 10.11 3.75
C THR A 254 6.40 9.66 2.84
N ALA A 255 5.16 9.63 3.36
CA ALA A 255 4.01 9.16 2.58
C ALA A 255 3.77 10.03 1.33
N TYR A 256 3.57 9.37 0.19
CA TYR A 256 3.44 9.99 -1.14
C TYR A 256 4.65 10.81 -1.59
N SER A 257 5.84 10.47 -1.10
CA SER A 257 7.13 11.00 -1.52
C SER A 257 7.98 9.85 -2.08
N GLY A 258 7.95 9.69 -3.41
CA GLY A 258 8.45 8.50 -4.09
C GLY A 258 7.58 7.26 -3.86
N ASN A 259 8.13 6.06 -4.06
CA ASN A 259 7.38 4.82 -3.85
C ASN A 259 7.77 4.09 -2.56
N GLY A 260 8.91 4.44 -1.96
CA GLY A 260 9.36 3.89 -0.67
C GLY A 260 9.93 2.48 -0.73
N GLY A 261 10.22 1.93 -1.92
CA GLY A 261 10.63 0.54 -2.02
C GLY A 261 10.84 0.04 -3.44
N ILE A 262 11.18 -1.25 -3.54
CA ILE A 262 11.70 -1.91 -4.74
C ILE A 262 10.93 -3.18 -5.07
N GLY A 263 10.63 -3.36 -6.35
CA GLY A 263 9.82 -4.46 -6.90
C GLY A 263 8.35 -4.08 -7.06
N THR A 264 7.47 -5.05 -6.88
CA THR A 264 6.01 -4.90 -7.00
C THR A 264 5.44 -4.01 -5.88
N VAL A 265 4.82 -2.88 -6.22
CA VAL A 265 4.26 -1.96 -5.21
C VAL A 265 3.22 -2.65 -4.33
N ASN A 266 3.53 -2.78 -3.04
CA ASN A 266 2.67 -3.37 -2.00
C ASN A 266 2.19 -2.36 -0.94
N SER A 267 2.61 -1.10 -1.01
CA SER A 267 2.35 -0.09 0.01
C SER A 267 1.30 0.95 -0.39
N VAL A 268 0.31 1.18 0.48
CA VAL A 268 -0.71 2.22 0.34
C VAL A 268 -0.15 3.65 0.42
N TYR A 269 1.09 3.81 0.87
CA TYR A 269 1.77 5.10 1.03
C TYR A 269 2.67 5.46 -0.17
N ALA A 270 2.84 4.56 -1.13
CA ALA A 270 3.54 4.85 -2.39
C ALA A 270 2.79 5.95 -3.18
N THR A 271 3.54 6.73 -3.97
CA THR A 271 2.95 7.81 -4.77
C THR A 271 2.23 7.29 -6.01
N VAL A 272 2.79 6.28 -6.67
CA VAL A 272 2.09 5.57 -7.76
C VAL A 272 0.85 4.83 -7.24
N PRO A 273 -0.21 4.66 -8.04
CA PRO A 273 -1.47 4.08 -7.57
C PRO A 273 -1.35 2.63 -7.09
N PHE A 274 -1.73 2.39 -5.84
CA PHE A 274 -1.88 1.05 -5.29
C PHE A 274 -3.27 0.47 -5.63
N TYR A 275 -3.31 -0.56 -6.46
CA TYR A 275 -4.53 -1.29 -6.84
C TYR A 275 -4.52 -2.70 -6.25
N THR A 276 -5.63 -3.11 -5.64
CA THR A 276 -5.75 -4.46 -5.04
C THR A 276 -6.22 -5.54 -6.01
N TYR A 277 -7.03 -5.21 -7.03
CA TYR A 277 -7.46 -6.14 -8.09
C TYR A 277 -8.21 -5.43 -9.25
N PRO A 278 -8.18 -5.91 -10.50
CA PRO A 278 -7.06 -6.48 -11.26
C PRO A 278 -6.83 -5.69 -12.58
N ALA A 279 -5.67 -5.04 -12.76
CA ALA A 279 -5.35 -4.38 -14.04
C ALA A 279 -3.85 -4.43 -14.37
N ALA A 280 -3.01 -3.72 -13.62
CA ALA A 280 -1.56 -3.84 -13.71
C ALA A 280 -0.88 -3.72 -12.35
N VAL A 281 0.40 -4.08 -12.36
CA VAL A 281 1.29 -4.15 -11.21
C VAL A 281 2.43 -3.19 -11.48
N TYR A 282 2.56 -2.13 -10.68
CA TYR A 282 3.73 -1.25 -10.76
C TYR A 282 4.95 -1.99 -10.23
N TYR A 283 6.00 -2.10 -11.06
CA TYR A 283 7.27 -2.70 -10.70
C TYR A 283 8.36 -1.64 -10.71
N VAL A 284 8.98 -1.41 -9.55
CA VAL A 284 9.89 -0.29 -9.28
C VAL A 284 11.31 -0.82 -9.15
N ARG A 285 12.18 -0.53 -10.14
CA ARG A 285 13.62 -0.82 -10.11
C ARG A 285 14.43 0.31 -9.46
N GLU A 286 13.94 1.55 -9.49
CA GLU A 286 14.52 2.68 -8.75
C GLU A 286 13.45 3.52 -8.04
N SER A 287 13.70 3.96 -6.80
CA SER A 287 12.78 4.78 -6.00
C SER A 287 13.52 5.89 -5.27
N LEU A 288 12.93 7.09 -5.23
CA LEU A 288 13.56 8.31 -4.72
C LEU A 288 12.52 9.18 -4.01
N GLY A 289 12.86 9.73 -2.84
CA GLY A 289 11.98 10.60 -2.08
C GLY A 289 12.61 11.13 -0.79
N GLN A 290 11.76 11.67 0.09
CA GLN A 290 12.09 12.23 1.39
C GLN A 290 11.82 11.22 2.50
N MET A 291 12.45 11.43 3.65
CA MET A 291 12.38 10.53 4.80
C MET A 291 11.71 11.22 5.99
N THR A 292 10.98 10.44 6.80
CA THR A 292 10.35 10.87 8.05
C THR A 292 10.94 10.10 9.22
N ALA A 293 11.35 10.81 10.27
CA ALA A 293 11.82 10.23 11.52
C ALA A 293 10.66 9.65 12.35
N LYS A 294 10.93 8.60 13.13
CA LYS A 294 10.00 8.09 14.15
C LYS A 294 9.88 9.08 15.31
N THR A 295 8.67 9.23 15.85
CA THR A 295 8.40 9.99 17.08
C THR A 295 7.73 9.11 18.13
N GLU A 296 7.47 9.66 19.32
CA GLU A 296 6.71 8.95 20.37
C GLU A 296 5.24 8.73 19.96
N ASP A 297 4.64 9.70 19.25
CA ASP A 297 3.24 9.68 18.82
C ASP A 297 2.99 8.98 17.47
N ALA A 298 4.01 8.79 16.63
CA ALA A 298 3.86 8.29 15.25
C ALA A 298 4.99 7.35 14.82
N ASP A 299 4.61 6.21 14.24
CA ASP A 299 5.54 5.27 13.62
C ASP A 299 5.84 5.63 12.15
N ILE A 300 6.89 5.01 11.60
CA ILE A 300 7.41 5.27 10.25
C ILE A 300 6.85 4.31 9.20
N ASN A 301 6.69 4.80 7.96
CA ASN A 301 6.51 3.92 6.81
C ASN A 301 7.87 3.30 6.49
N LYS A 302 8.13 2.07 6.95
CA LYS A 302 9.35 1.34 6.59
C LYS A 302 9.46 1.22 5.06
N PHE A 303 10.69 1.20 4.57
CA PHE A 303 10.93 0.91 3.16
C PHE A 303 10.63 -0.56 2.87
N TRP A 304 10.16 -0.88 1.67
CA TRP A 304 9.69 -2.23 1.32
C TRP A 304 10.45 -2.85 0.15
N VAL A 305 10.57 -4.18 0.19
CA VAL A 305 11.06 -5.02 -0.91
C VAL A 305 9.95 -6.00 -1.29
N ASN A 306 9.71 -6.19 -2.60
CA ASN A 306 8.72 -7.13 -3.11
C ASN A 306 9.09 -7.66 -4.51
N VAL A 307 10.13 -8.47 -4.58
CA VAL A 307 10.71 -8.97 -5.85
C VAL A 307 10.37 -10.44 -6.09
N SER A 308 10.32 -10.87 -7.36
CA SER A 308 10.10 -12.27 -7.72
C SER A 308 11.39 -13.10 -7.55
N GLY A 309 11.69 -13.53 -6.32
CA GLY A 309 12.86 -14.34 -6.00
C GLY A 309 12.87 -14.79 -4.53
N SER A 310 14.05 -15.18 -4.04
CA SER A 310 14.31 -15.39 -2.60
C SER A 310 15.01 -14.20 -1.96
N THR A 311 15.98 -13.62 -2.68
CA THR A 311 16.78 -12.45 -2.28
C THR A 311 17.10 -11.57 -3.48
N CYS A 312 17.35 -10.28 -3.23
CA CYS A 312 17.93 -9.34 -4.18
C CYS A 312 19.05 -8.53 -3.51
N LYS A 313 19.75 -7.72 -4.32
CA LYS A 313 20.64 -6.66 -3.83
C LYS A 313 20.03 -5.30 -4.14
N ILE A 314 20.21 -4.35 -3.23
CA ILE A 314 19.71 -2.99 -3.36
C ILE A 314 20.86 -2.04 -3.03
N ASP A 315 21.14 -1.11 -3.94
CA ASP A 315 21.96 0.06 -3.63
C ASP A 315 21.08 1.07 -2.90
N VAL A 316 21.51 1.45 -1.70
CA VAL A 316 20.86 2.44 -0.83
C VAL A 316 21.76 3.67 -0.78
N GLU A 317 21.19 4.83 -1.05
CA GLU A 317 21.80 6.15 -0.95
C GLU A 317 20.93 7.03 -0.05
N ILE A 318 21.56 7.72 0.91
CA ILE A 318 20.91 8.62 1.86
C ILE A 318 21.60 9.98 1.80
N ASP A 319 20.88 11.01 1.36
CA ASP A 319 21.39 12.36 1.16
C ASP A 319 20.85 13.33 2.23
N CYS A 320 21.73 13.73 3.14
CA CYS A 320 21.48 14.67 4.23
C CYS A 320 21.97 16.10 3.93
N THR A 321 22.46 16.37 2.71
CA THR A 321 23.03 17.68 2.34
C THR A 321 21.97 18.78 2.23
N ASN A 322 20.75 18.39 1.86
CA ASN A 322 19.62 19.25 1.51
C ASN A 322 19.37 20.44 2.45
N ALA A 323 18.95 21.56 1.86
CA ALA A 323 18.84 22.85 2.54
C ALA A 323 17.75 22.89 3.62
N ASP A 324 16.67 22.12 3.44
CA ASP A 324 15.54 21.98 4.37
C ASP A 324 15.81 20.98 5.53
N LYS A 325 16.96 20.30 5.51
CA LYS A 325 17.39 19.27 6.50
C LYS A 325 16.49 18.05 6.63
N THR A 326 15.68 17.75 5.61
CA THR A 326 14.99 16.47 5.46
C THR A 326 15.88 15.50 4.67
N PRO A 327 16.27 14.33 5.21
CA PRO A 327 17.04 13.34 4.46
C PRO A 327 16.27 12.86 3.22
N ARG A 328 16.98 12.70 2.10
CA ARG A 328 16.48 12.02 0.90
C ARG A 328 16.95 10.58 0.90
N TYR A 329 16.12 9.68 0.38
CA TYR A 329 16.50 8.31 0.04
C TYR A 329 16.55 8.13 -1.46
N ARG A 330 17.51 7.35 -1.96
CA ARG A 330 17.41 6.64 -3.24
C ARG A 330 17.64 5.15 -2.97
N LEU A 331 16.73 4.32 -3.47
CA LEU A 331 16.85 2.86 -3.52
C LEU A 331 16.94 2.45 -4.98
N LYS A 332 17.86 1.54 -5.30
CA LYS A 332 17.98 0.96 -6.65
C LYS A 332 18.19 -0.54 -6.60
N LEU A 333 17.41 -1.29 -7.38
CA LEU A 333 17.61 -2.72 -7.57
C LEU A 333 18.93 -2.96 -8.31
N VAL A 334 19.83 -3.73 -7.70
CA VAL A 334 21.08 -4.15 -8.34
C VAL A 334 20.80 -5.35 -9.24
N GLU A 335 20.41 -5.05 -10.48
CA GLU A 335 20.32 -6.04 -11.55
C GLU A 335 21.73 -6.43 -12.03
N ASN A 336 21.88 -7.60 -12.66
CA ASN A 336 23.17 -7.99 -13.23
C ASN A 336 23.49 -7.09 -14.42
N GLU A 337 24.73 -6.57 -14.51
CA GLU A 337 25.15 -5.78 -15.67
C GLU A 337 24.96 -6.57 -16.99
N ASP A 338 24.03 -6.09 -17.83
CA ASP A 338 23.92 -6.49 -19.23
C ASP A 338 24.77 -5.50 -20.07
N PRO A 339 26.00 -5.85 -20.48
CA PRO A 339 26.86 -4.96 -21.26
C PRO A 339 26.34 -4.68 -22.68
N SER A 340 25.22 -5.30 -23.09
CA SER A 340 24.51 -4.88 -24.30
C SER A 340 23.70 -3.59 -24.08
N ILE A 341 23.26 -3.27 -22.85
CA ILE A 341 22.42 -2.11 -22.58
C ILE A 341 23.23 -0.80 -22.66
N ILE A 342 23.03 -0.11 -23.78
CA ILE A 342 23.63 1.19 -24.08
C ILE A 342 22.90 2.30 -23.31
N LEU A 343 21.57 2.25 -23.29
CA LEU A 343 20.69 3.19 -22.61
C LEU A 343 19.41 2.46 -22.19
N GLU A 344 18.85 2.82 -21.04
CA GLU A 344 17.53 2.39 -20.57
C GLU A 344 16.83 3.54 -19.83
N GLN A 345 15.49 3.57 -19.91
CA GLN A 345 14.63 4.48 -19.17
C GLN A 345 13.24 3.85 -19.05
N TYR A 346 12.89 3.49 -17.81
CA TYR A 346 11.66 2.79 -17.41
C TYR A 346 10.68 3.68 -16.63
N PHE A 347 11.02 4.96 -16.43
CA PHE A 347 10.19 5.98 -15.79
C PHE A 347 9.69 5.67 -14.36
N ASP A 348 10.29 4.74 -13.61
CA ASP A 348 9.92 4.41 -12.21
C ASP A 348 9.88 5.64 -11.28
N LEU A 349 10.81 6.58 -11.52
CA LEU A 349 10.94 7.83 -10.79
C LEU A 349 9.84 8.85 -11.16
N MET A 350 9.15 8.65 -12.29
CA MET A 350 7.93 9.39 -12.61
C MET A 350 6.78 8.83 -11.78
N VAL A 351 6.42 9.55 -10.73
CA VAL A 351 5.43 9.07 -9.76
C VAL A 351 4.20 9.96 -9.67
N TYR A 352 4.26 11.20 -10.15
CA TYR A 352 3.16 12.16 -10.02
C TYR A 352 2.15 12.11 -11.17
N GLY A 353 0.88 12.27 -10.83
CA GLY A 353 -0.25 12.32 -11.75
C GLY A 353 -1.36 11.37 -11.33
N GLY A 354 -2.40 11.27 -12.17
CA GLY A 354 -3.34 10.16 -12.15
C GLY A 354 -2.99 9.18 -13.26
N ASP A 355 -3.15 7.89 -13.02
CA ASP A 355 -2.92 6.84 -14.02
C ASP A 355 -4.07 6.80 -15.03
N TRP A 356 -3.76 7.14 -16.29
CA TRP A 356 -4.70 7.06 -17.40
C TRP A 356 -4.77 5.66 -18.02
N ILE A 357 -3.68 4.88 -17.94
CA ILE A 357 -3.48 3.62 -18.66
C ILE A 357 -4.41 2.54 -18.12
N GLN A 358 -4.50 2.39 -16.79
CA GLN A 358 -5.28 1.30 -16.20
C GLN A 358 -6.77 1.63 -16.03
N THR A 359 -7.12 2.86 -15.65
CA THR A 359 -8.45 3.06 -15.05
C THR A 359 -9.60 3.20 -16.04
N GLY A 360 -10.47 2.19 -16.06
CA GLY A 360 -11.85 2.32 -16.50
C GLY A 360 -12.69 3.11 -15.51
N LYS A 361 -12.70 4.44 -15.64
CA LYS A 361 -13.55 5.42 -14.90
C LYS A 361 -13.33 5.59 -13.39
N VAL A 362 -12.24 5.10 -12.79
CA VAL A 362 -11.90 5.49 -11.41
C VAL A 362 -11.59 7.00 -11.39
N ALA A 363 -12.44 7.80 -10.74
CA ALA A 363 -12.39 9.27 -10.84
C ALA A 363 -11.12 9.87 -10.21
N SER A 364 -10.47 9.13 -9.32
CA SER A 364 -9.26 9.47 -8.58
C SER A 364 -8.31 8.27 -8.63
N SER A 365 -7.15 8.41 -9.26
CA SER A 365 -6.24 7.30 -9.55
C SER A 365 -4.77 7.71 -9.45
N GLY A 366 -4.41 8.44 -8.41
CA GLY A 366 -3.03 8.81 -8.12
C GLY A 366 -2.90 10.08 -7.29
N ARG A 367 -1.68 10.60 -7.26
CA ARG A 367 -1.19 11.65 -6.37
C ARG A 367 -0.48 12.73 -7.17
N LYS A 368 -0.66 14.00 -6.81
CA LYS A 368 0.06 15.12 -7.42
C LYS A 368 0.58 16.11 -6.39
N LEU A 369 1.62 16.84 -6.78
CA LEU A 369 2.16 17.96 -6.01
C LEU A 369 1.20 19.15 -5.99
N ALA A 370 1.42 20.04 -5.01
CA ALA A 370 0.77 21.35 -4.96
C ALA A 370 1.39 22.34 -5.97
N SER A 371 2.71 22.27 -6.19
CA SER A 371 3.39 22.94 -7.30
C SER A 371 3.16 22.18 -8.61
N THR A 372 2.99 22.92 -9.70
CA THR A 372 3.02 22.39 -11.09
C THR A 372 4.20 22.92 -11.90
N SER A 373 5.11 23.67 -11.26
CA SER A 373 6.28 24.28 -11.90
C SER A 373 7.50 23.38 -11.71
N PRO A 374 8.11 22.83 -12.78
CA PRO A 374 9.30 21.97 -12.69
C PRO A 374 10.57 22.75 -12.28
N ALA A 375 10.52 24.09 -12.28
CA ALA A 375 11.63 24.97 -11.89
C ALA A 375 11.69 25.22 -10.37
N ALA A 376 10.67 24.78 -9.61
CA ALA A 376 10.47 25.13 -8.20
C ALA A 376 10.42 23.91 -7.26
N ILE A 377 10.86 22.75 -7.74
CA ILE A 377 10.81 21.45 -7.06
C ILE A 377 12.01 20.59 -7.45
N ASP A 378 12.45 19.70 -6.56
CA ASP A 378 13.49 18.70 -6.81
C ASP A 378 12.92 17.34 -7.28
N GLY A 379 11.60 17.13 -7.15
CA GLY A 379 10.91 15.91 -7.55
C GLY A 379 10.90 14.81 -6.49
N THR A 380 11.30 15.12 -5.26
CA THR A 380 11.23 14.27 -4.07
C THR A 380 10.02 14.60 -3.19
N GLU A 381 9.29 15.69 -3.42
CA GLU A 381 8.31 16.24 -2.49
C GLU A 381 7.05 15.33 -2.31
N PRO A 382 6.37 15.40 -1.14
CA PRO A 382 5.16 14.63 -0.87
C PRO A 382 3.93 15.13 -1.64
N ALA A 383 3.40 14.30 -2.52
CA ALA A 383 2.23 14.55 -3.35
C ALA A 383 0.92 14.21 -2.62
N THR A 384 0.53 15.03 -1.65
CA THR A 384 -0.68 14.77 -0.84
C THR A 384 -2.01 14.90 -1.60
N ALA A 385 -2.06 15.73 -2.65
CA ALA A 385 -3.29 16.03 -3.38
C ALA A 385 -3.71 14.90 -4.33
N THR A 386 -4.99 14.53 -4.29
CA THR A 386 -5.57 13.52 -5.18
C THR A 386 -5.53 13.96 -6.65
N ALA A 387 -5.13 13.05 -7.53
CA ALA A 387 -5.14 13.25 -8.98
C ALA A 387 -6.24 12.42 -9.66
N SER A 388 -6.93 13.01 -10.64
CA SER A 388 -7.84 12.27 -11.52
C SER A 388 -7.06 11.65 -12.68
N TYR A 389 -7.50 10.53 -13.23
CA TYR A 389 -6.80 9.71 -14.23
C TYR A 389 -6.24 10.44 -15.47
N THR A 390 -6.77 11.60 -15.87
CA THR A 390 -6.22 12.40 -16.99
C THR A 390 -5.21 13.47 -16.57
N THR A 391 -4.97 13.63 -15.27
CA THR A 391 -4.13 14.68 -14.68
C THR A 391 -2.67 14.28 -14.78
N PHE A 392 -1.87 15.01 -15.55
CA PHE A 392 -0.41 14.89 -15.46
C PHE A 392 0.09 15.39 -14.10
N GLY A 393 1.21 14.84 -13.63
CA GLY A 393 1.89 15.36 -12.44
C GLY A 393 2.54 16.71 -12.73
N ILE A 394 3.59 16.70 -13.54
CA ILE A 394 4.44 17.85 -13.87
C ILE A 394 4.62 17.96 -15.40
N ASN A 395 4.80 19.18 -15.91
CA ASN A 395 5.18 19.45 -17.30
C ASN A 395 6.71 19.56 -17.39
N ILE A 396 7.36 18.52 -17.90
CA ILE A 396 8.84 18.35 -17.90
C ILE A 396 9.51 18.92 -19.17
N SER A 397 8.97 20.00 -19.70
CA SER A 397 9.48 20.64 -20.92
C SER A 397 10.71 21.51 -20.65
N SER A 398 11.79 21.34 -21.42
CA SER A 398 13.00 22.17 -21.29
C SER A 398 12.76 23.66 -21.61
N ASP A 399 11.75 24.00 -22.40
CA ASP A 399 11.32 25.39 -22.66
C ASP A 399 10.55 26.03 -21.47
N LYS A 400 10.53 25.37 -20.31
CA LYS A 400 9.94 25.84 -19.05
C LYS A 400 10.93 25.80 -17.88
N ASP A 401 12.24 25.78 -18.20
CA ASP A 401 13.35 25.89 -17.25
C ASP A 401 13.25 24.89 -16.09
N ALA A 402 12.92 23.63 -16.41
CA ALA A 402 12.89 22.54 -15.45
C ALA A 402 14.22 22.44 -14.67
N ALA A 403 14.14 22.34 -13.35
CA ALA A 403 15.33 22.37 -12.50
C ALA A 403 16.28 21.21 -12.85
N PRO A 404 17.60 21.43 -12.94
CA PRO A 404 18.56 20.36 -13.22
C PRO A 404 18.46 19.19 -12.22
N ALA A 405 18.18 19.49 -10.95
CA ALA A 405 17.90 18.49 -9.93
C ALA A 405 16.67 17.63 -10.28
N TYR A 406 15.57 18.23 -10.74
CA TYR A 406 14.37 17.50 -11.16
C TYR A 406 14.66 16.54 -12.32
N LEU A 407 15.44 16.97 -13.31
CA LEU A 407 15.81 16.12 -14.44
C LEU A 407 16.73 14.97 -14.00
N ALA A 408 17.71 15.22 -13.14
CA ALA A 408 18.54 14.17 -12.54
C ALA A 408 17.70 13.16 -11.73
N ASN A 409 16.77 13.67 -10.92
CA ASN A 409 15.82 12.91 -10.09
C ASN A 409 14.70 12.21 -10.88
N ARG A 410 14.82 12.15 -12.22
CA ARG A 410 13.99 11.34 -13.12
C ARG A 410 14.82 10.49 -14.10
N GLY A 411 16.15 10.51 -14.02
CA GLY A 411 17.02 9.87 -15.03
C GLY A 411 16.95 10.57 -16.40
N LEU A 412 16.66 11.88 -16.41
CA LEU A 412 16.40 12.70 -17.60
C LEU A 412 17.52 13.71 -17.93
N THR A 413 18.67 13.61 -17.26
CA THR A 413 19.89 14.34 -17.63
C THR A 413 20.24 14.09 -19.10
N ASP A 414 20.59 15.15 -19.84
CA ASP A 414 20.90 15.14 -21.28
C ASP A 414 19.80 14.66 -22.24
N TRP A 415 18.57 14.42 -21.77
CA TRP A 415 17.43 14.16 -22.66
C TRP A 415 16.93 15.45 -23.32
N GLY A 416 16.64 15.40 -24.63
CA GLY A 416 16.00 16.49 -25.35
C GLY A 416 14.48 16.45 -25.18
N ILE A 417 13.94 17.17 -24.19
CA ILE A 417 12.53 17.11 -23.80
C ILE A 417 11.78 18.41 -24.11
N LYS A 418 10.65 18.32 -24.82
CA LYS A 418 9.75 19.45 -25.09
C LYS A 418 8.29 18.99 -25.03
N TYR A 419 7.45 19.74 -24.33
CA TYR A 419 6.01 19.47 -24.13
C TYR A 419 5.71 17.99 -23.82
N CYS A 420 6.48 17.43 -22.90
CA CYS A 420 6.28 16.13 -22.29
C CYS A 420 5.76 16.29 -20.87
N TYR A 421 5.04 15.29 -20.37
CA TYR A 421 4.29 15.36 -19.13
C TYR A 421 4.50 14.09 -18.31
N GLU A 422 4.78 14.26 -17.03
CA GLU A 422 4.94 13.18 -16.06
C GLU A 422 3.59 12.52 -15.75
N PHE A 423 3.59 11.19 -15.72
CA PHE A 423 2.51 10.33 -15.24
C PHE A 423 3.11 9.16 -14.44
N PRO A 424 2.34 8.49 -13.55
CA PRO A 424 2.83 7.36 -12.76
C PRO A 424 3.36 6.20 -13.63
N GLY A 425 4.68 6.03 -13.67
CA GLY A 425 5.41 5.00 -14.42
C GLY A 425 5.50 5.20 -15.94
N TYR A 426 5.22 6.38 -16.49
CA TYR A 426 5.38 6.63 -17.94
C TYR A 426 5.41 8.13 -18.29
N VAL A 427 5.97 8.46 -19.46
CA VAL A 427 5.93 9.82 -20.01
C VAL A 427 4.84 9.98 -21.07
N ARG A 428 4.12 11.11 -21.07
CA ARG A 428 3.19 11.48 -22.15
C ARG A 428 3.74 12.63 -22.99
N LEU A 429 3.86 12.43 -24.30
CA LEU A 429 4.14 13.49 -25.28
C LEU A 429 2.85 14.23 -25.65
N SER A 430 2.98 15.54 -25.86
CA SER A 430 1.91 16.48 -26.22
C SER A 430 0.82 16.71 -25.18
N ASN A 431 0.07 17.80 -25.38
CA ASN A 431 -1.20 18.05 -24.69
C ASN A 431 -2.22 18.69 -25.65
N SER A 432 -3.49 18.69 -25.24
CA SER A 432 -4.58 19.33 -25.98
C SER A 432 -4.41 20.86 -26.02
N ALA A 433 -4.13 21.40 -27.20
CA ALA A 433 -4.19 22.84 -27.48
C ALA A 433 -4.55 23.10 -28.94
N SER A 434 -5.08 24.29 -29.21
CA SER A 434 -5.51 24.78 -30.52
C SER A 434 -5.16 26.27 -30.67
N GLY A 435 -5.12 26.77 -31.91
CA GLY A 435 -4.61 28.11 -32.20
C GLY A 435 -3.07 28.15 -32.27
N SER A 436 -2.48 29.30 -31.97
CA SER A 436 -1.03 29.56 -32.15
C SER A 436 -0.11 28.77 -31.21
N ASN A 437 -0.60 28.37 -30.02
CA ASN A 437 0.22 27.78 -28.98
C ASN A 437 0.11 26.25 -29.02
N MET A 438 0.77 25.63 -30.00
CA MET A 438 0.69 24.19 -30.25
C MET A 438 1.72 23.42 -29.40
N TYR A 439 1.24 22.64 -28.43
CA TYR A 439 2.10 21.89 -27.49
C TYR A 439 2.46 20.49 -28.02
N TYR A 440 3.19 20.43 -29.15
CA TYR A 440 3.70 19.17 -29.72
C TYR A 440 4.88 18.62 -28.92
N GLY A 441 4.70 17.42 -28.36
CA GLY A 441 5.73 16.70 -27.62
C GLY A 441 6.89 16.26 -28.50
N VAL A 442 8.11 16.47 -28.01
CA VAL A 442 9.34 15.92 -28.57
C VAL A 442 10.14 15.31 -27.42
N LEU A 443 10.46 14.03 -27.54
CA LEU A 443 11.36 13.32 -26.63
C LEU A 443 12.54 12.79 -27.44
N THR A 444 13.76 13.13 -27.02
CA THR A 444 15.00 12.71 -27.67
C THR A 444 15.93 12.10 -26.63
N THR A 445 16.48 10.93 -26.91
CA THR A 445 17.48 10.31 -26.03
C THR A 445 18.73 11.19 -25.92
N PRO A 446 19.50 11.07 -24.83
CA PRO A 446 20.93 11.37 -24.84
C PRO A 446 21.63 10.69 -26.02
N LYS A 447 22.82 11.20 -26.34
CA LYS A 447 23.77 10.54 -27.23
C LYS A 447 24.11 9.14 -26.73
N LEU A 448 24.20 8.16 -27.62
CA LEU A 448 24.55 6.76 -27.30
C LEU A 448 26.04 6.58 -26.96
N SER A 449 26.57 7.39 -26.04
CA SER A 449 28.00 7.62 -25.76
C SER A 449 28.82 6.37 -25.41
N LYS A 450 28.19 5.29 -24.91
CA LYS A 450 28.86 3.99 -24.70
C LYS A 450 29.31 3.31 -26.02
N LEU A 451 28.82 3.72 -27.19
CA LEU A 451 29.18 3.15 -28.49
C LEU A 451 30.52 3.66 -29.02
N THR A 452 31.59 2.91 -28.74
CA THR A 452 32.97 3.21 -29.18
C THR A 452 33.23 3.06 -30.69
N ALA A 453 32.33 2.43 -31.44
CA ALA A 453 32.42 2.23 -32.89
C ALA A 453 31.04 2.09 -33.52
N ALA A 454 30.96 2.23 -34.85
CA ALA A 454 29.75 1.97 -35.63
C ALA A 454 29.25 0.53 -35.37
N SER A 455 28.04 0.42 -34.83
CA SER A 455 27.46 -0.82 -34.31
C SER A 455 26.05 -1.04 -34.88
N ILE A 456 25.53 -2.26 -34.74
CA ILE A 456 24.09 -2.53 -34.88
C ILE A 456 23.48 -2.42 -33.47
N VAL A 457 22.35 -1.75 -33.36
CA VAL A 457 21.60 -1.65 -32.09
C VAL A 457 20.12 -1.96 -32.31
N THR A 458 19.48 -2.54 -31.30
CA THR A 458 18.03 -2.72 -31.22
C THR A 458 17.46 -1.73 -30.20
N VAL A 459 16.50 -0.93 -30.64
CA VAL A 459 15.75 0.01 -29.79
C VAL A 459 14.37 -0.60 -29.53
N THR A 460 14.08 -0.91 -28.27
CA THR A 460 12.73 -1.29 -27.81
C THR A 460 12.08 -0.15 -27.05
N PHE A 461 10.77 0.01 -27.21
CA PHE A 461 9.96 0.88 -26.36
C PHE A 461 8.49 0.46 -26.42
N ASP A 462 7.75 0.76 -25.38
CA ASP A 462 6.32 0.55 -25.30
C ASP A 462 5.59 1.87 -25.60
N ALA A 463 4.46 1.79 -26.32
CA ALA A 463 3.62 2.96 -26.55
C ALA A 463 2.11 2.69 -26.46
N VAL A 464 1.38 3.67 -25.92
CA VAL A 464 -0.09 3.75 -25.97
C VAL A 464 -0.49 5.07 -26.58
N ARG A 465 -1.31 5.03 -27.63
CA ARG A 465 -1.85 6.22 -28.28
C ARG A 465 -3.13 6.69 -27.57
N PHE A 466 -3.22 7.99 -27.31
CA PHE A 466 -4.46 8.64 -26.90
C PHE A 466 -5.47 8.67 -28.08
N ALA A 467 -6.47 9.52 -28.03
CA ALA A 467 -7.33 9.89 -29.17
C ALA A 467 -6.59 10.69 -30.28
N SER A 468 -5.40 10.25 -30.69
CA SER A 468 -4.66 10.69 -31.88
C SER A 468 -5.09 9.86 -33.09
N GLU A 469 -5.09 10.48 -34.27
CA GLU A 469 -5.44 9.82 -35.55
C GLU A 469 -4.36 9.98 -36.63
N HIS A 470 -3.28 10.72 -36.33
CA HIS A 470 -2.20 11.02 -37.27
C HIS A 470 -0.95 10.21 -36.96
N ASP A 471 -0.13 9.97 -37.97
CA ASP A 471 1.12 9.25 -37.80
C ASP A 471 2.10 10.03 -36.91
N ILE A 472 2.83 9.30 -36.07
CA ILE A 472 3.83 9.86 -35.14
C ILE A 472 5.20 9.28 -35.54
N PRO A 473 6.13 10.10 -36.07
CA PRO A 473 7.41 9.61 -36.52
C PRO A 473 8.38 9.36 -35.36
N VAL A 474 9.03 8.20 -35.40
CA VAL A 474 10.24 7.91 -34.60
C VAL A 474 11.44 8.05 -35.52
N LYS A 475 12.38 8.91 -35.16
CA LYS A 475 13.49 9.38 -36.02
C LYS A 475 14.83 8.94 -35.43
N VAL A 476 15.75 8.54 -36.31
CA VAL A 476 17.16 8.30 -35.98
C VAL A 476 17.94 9.55 -36.37
N LEU A 477 18.43 10.28 -35.37
CA LEU A 477 19.18 11.51 -35.56
C LEU A 477 20.68 11.24 -35.70
N ASN A 478 21.38 12.13 -36.39
CA ASN A 478 22.81 12.11 -36.63
C ASN A 478 23.27 10.86 -37.40
N ALA A 479 23.69 9.79 -36.70
CA ALA A 479 24.29 8.58 -37.25
C ALA A 479 23.37 7.35 -37.16
N GLY A 480 23.60 6.37 -38.04
CA GLY A 480 22.82 5.13 -38.14
C GLY A 480 21.59 5.22 -39.05
N THR A 481 21.09 4.07 -39.49
CA THR A 481 19.96 3.92 -40.42
C THR A 481 19.09 2.75 -39.97
N ILE A 482 17.76 2.91 -40.00
CA ILE A 482 16.81 1.85 -39.66
C ILE A 482 16.84 0.78 -40.76
N ALA A 483 17.27 -0.44 -40.41
CA ALA A 483 17.28 -1.60 -41.30
C ALA A 483 15.97 -2.39 -41.24
N SER A 484 15.36 -2.48 -40.05
CA SER A 484 14.04 -3.08 -39.86
C SER A 484 13.33 -2.48 -38.64
N ALA A 485 12.00 -2.56 -38.63
CA ALA A 485 11.19 -2.25 -37.46
C ALA A 485 9.97 -3.18 -37.40
N GLN A 486 9.46 -3.42 -36.19
CA GLN A 486 8.29 -4.24 -35.95
C GLN A 486 7.55 -3.79 -34.68
N VAL A 487 6.29 -4.23 -34.55
CA VAL A 487 5.47 -3.98 -33.36
C VAL A 487 4.62 -5.21 -33.00
N VAL A 488 4.54 -5.53 -31.71
CA VAL A 488 3.50 -6.41 -31.16
C VAL A 488 2.35 -5.51 -30.70
N VAL A 489 1.22 -5.57 -31.40
CA VAL A 489 0.10 -4.63 -31.19
C VAL A 489 -0.68 -5.04 -29.93
N GLU A 490 -0.91 -4.07 -29.04
CA GLU A 490 -1.61 -4.31 -27.77
C GLU A 490 -1.03 -5.47 -26.91
N GLY A 491 0.27 -5.77 -27.04
CA GLY A 491 0.94 -6.86 -26.32
C GLY A 491 0.45 -8.26 -26.69
N SER A 492 -0.16 -8.44 -27.86
CA SER A 492 -0.77 -9.72 -28.25
C SER A 492 -0.60 -10.05 -29.74
N GLY A 493 -0.47 -11.34 -30.05
CA GLY A 493 -0.29 -11.85 -31.40
C GLY A 493 1.15 -11.79 -31.92
N SER A 494 1.32 -12.02 -33.22
CA SER A 494 2.63 -11.96 -33.89
C SER A 494 3.07 -10.53 -34.15
N ALA A 495 4.38 -10.28 -34.14
CA ALA A 495 4.94 -8.99 -34.50
C ALA A 495 4.62 -8.64 -35.97
N ALA A 496 4.13 -7.42 -36.21
CA ALA A 496 3.87 -6.87 -37.52
C ALA A 496 5.03 -5.96 -37.96
N SER A 497 5.54 -6.15 -39.18
CA SER A 497 6.64 -5.34 -39.72
C SER A 497 6.19 -3.91 -40.04
N ILE A 498 7.04 -2.94 -39.68
CA ILE A 498 6.88 -1.52 -40.03
C ILE A 498 7.94 -1.17 -41.08
N ALA A 499 7.50 -0.63 -42.21
CA ALA A 499 8.42 -0.16 -43.25
C ALA A 499 9.15 1.12 -42.80
N PRO A 500 10.49 1.21 -42.94
CA PRO A 500 11.21 2.46 -42.81
C PRO A 500 10.82 3.44 -43.92
N GLU A 501 10.79 4.73 -43.57
CA GLU A 501 10.65 5.82 -44.53
C GLU A 501 11.84 5.90 -45.48
N SER A 502 11.68 6.61 -46.60
CA SER A 502 12.75 6.77 -47.61
C SER A 502 14.04 7.33 -46.99
N GLY A 503 15.16 6.67 -47.24
CA GLY A 503 16.46 6.97 -46.61
C GLY A 503 16.67 6.36 -45.22
N GLY A 504 15.70 5.62 -44.67
CA GLY A 504 15.84 4.84 -43.44
C GLY A 504 16.07 5.68 -42.17
N LYS A 505 15.68 6.96 -42.16
CA LYS A 505 15.87 7.86 -41.01
C LYS A 505 14.67 7.96 -40.06
N SER A 506 13.54 7.36 -40.41
CA SER A 506 12.37 7.28 -39.53
C SER A 506 11.47 6.10 -39.84
N ILE A 507 10.62 5.74 -38.88
CA ILE A 507 9.38 4.99 -39.09
C ILE A 507 8.19 5.84 -38.65
N ASN A 508 7.01 5.53 -39.17
CA ASN A 508 5.75 6.13 -38.73
C ASN A 508 4.96 5.16 -37.85
N ILE A 509 4.64 5.57 -36.62
CA ILE A 509 3.67 4.86 -35.78
C ILE A 509 2.27 5.25 -36.28
N THR A 510 1.58 4.29 -36.91
CA THR A 510 0.21 4.45 -37.44
C THR A 510 -0.84 4.01 -36.42
N SER A 511 -2.11 4.27 -36.69
CA SER A 511 -3.23 3.75 -35.89
C SER A 511 -3.36 2.21 -35.95
N ALA A 512 -2.75 1.55 -36.94
CA ALA A 512 -2.64 0.09 -37.00
C ALA A 512 -1.48 -0.45 -36.15
N HIS A 513 -0.41 0.34 -35.97
CA HIS A 513 0.75 -0.04 -35.14
C HIS A 513 0.49 0.20 -33.64
N CYS A 514 -0.25 1.26 -33.31
CA CYS A 514 -0.66 1.60 -31.95
C CYS A 514 -2.09 2.16 -31.99
N PRO A 515 -3.12 1.35 -31.65
CA PRO A 515 -4.52 1.77 -31.64
C PRO A 515 -4.80 2.97 -30.74
N LYS A 516 -5.75 3.82 -31.15
CA LYS A 516 -6.20 4.96 -30.34
C LYS A 516 -7.13 4.49 -29.21
N HIS A 517 -6.82 4.83 -27.97
CA HIS A 517 -7.71 4.54 -26.84
C HIS A 517 -8.54 5.75 -26.42
N GLY A 518 -9.82 5.51 -26.14
CA GLY A 518 -10.69 6.44 -25.43
C GLY A 518 -10.44 6.40 -23.93
N ASN A 519 -10.84 7.47 -23.22
CA ASN A 519 -10.66 7.60 -21.77
C ASN A 519 -11.23 6.41 -20.97
N GLU A 520 -12.35 5.84 -21.41
CA GLU A 520 -13.12 4.85 -20.65
C GLU A 520 -12.63 3.40 -20.81
N ALA A 521 -11.75 3.12 -21.77
CA ALA A 521 -11.22 1.79 -22.01
C ALA A 521 -10.09 1.42 -21.02
N LEU A 522 -9.85 0.13 -20.80
CA LEU A 522 -8.52 -0.34 -20.42
C LEU A 522 -7.59 -0.14 -21.63
N LYS A 523 -6.37 0.35 -21.41
CA LYS A 523 -5.38 0.55 -22.47
C LYS A 523 -4.30 -0.52 -22.38
N LYS A 524 -3.67 -0.84 -23.51
CA LYS A 524 -2.61 -1.84 -23.59
C LYS A 524 -1.45 -1.31 -24.41
N TRP A 525 -0.25 -1.48 -23.90
CA TRP A 525 0.98 -1.12 -24.60
C TRP A 525 1.13 -1.91 -25.90
N SER A 526 1.47 -1.23 -26.99
CA SER A 526 2.05 -1.87 -28.17
C SER A 526 3.57 -1.83 -28.03
N ASN A 527 4.23 -2.99 -28.14
CA ASN A 527 5.66 -3.13 -27.90
C ASN A 527 6.42 -3.00 -29.23
N PHE A 528 7.26 -1.98 -29.37
CA PHE A 528 8.03 -1.70 -30.59
C PHE A 528 9.45 -2.24 -30.49
N SER A 529 10.01 -2.62 -31.64
CA SER A 529 11.42 -2.95 -31.80
C SER A 529 11.95 -2.42 -33.13
N ILE A 530 13.07 -1.70 -33.11
CA ILE A 530 13.70 -1.05 -34.28
C ILE A 530 15.17 -1.46 -34.33
N THR A 531 15.61 -2.08 -35.44
CA THR A 531 17.02 -2.36 -35.71
C THR A 531 17.66 -1.18 -36.44
N ILE A 532 18.71 -0.60 -35.86
CA ILE A 532 19.49 0.48 -36.46
C ILE A 532 20.90 -0.04 -36.76
N GLU A 533 21.29 0.00 -38.03
CA GLU A 533 22.64 -0.30 -38.48
C GLU A 533 23.50 0.97 -38.51
N GLY A 534 24.79 0.85 -38.16
CA GLY A 534 25.75 1.97 -38.23
C GLY A 534 25.52 3.05 -37.16
N ALA A 535 24.89 2.71 -36.04
CA ALA A 535 24.74 3.61 -34.89
C ALA A 535 26.10 3.87 -34.23
N THR A 536 26.33 5.10 -33.74
CA THR A 536 27.59 5.53 -33.11
C THR A 536 27.32 6.30 -31.82
N ALA A 537 28.37 6.73 -31.11
CA ALA A 537 28.26 7.64 -29.97
C ALA A 537 27.38 8.88 -30.24
N GLU A 538 27.31 9.36 -31.49
CA GLU A 538 26.52 10.54 -31.87
C GLU A 538 25.04 10.22 -32.17
N THR A 539 24.65 8.95 -32.30
CA THR A 539 23.26 8.56 -32.57
C THR A 539 22.34 8.98 -31.43
N GLN A 540 21.14 9.45 -31.77
CA GLN A 540 20.03 9.72 -30.84
C GLN A 540 18.71 9.23 -31.45
N ILE A 541 17.77 8.79 -30.61
CA ILE A 541 16.42 8.39 -31.03
C ILE A 541 15.45 9.49 -30.62
N CYS A 542 14.55 9.88 -31.51
CA CYS A 542 13.66 11.02 -31.32
C CYS A 542 12.20 10.67 -31.67
N TRP A 543 11.30 10.73 -30.69
CA TRP A 543 9.85 10.70 -30.88
C TRP A 543 9.38 12.14 -31.02
N ASP A 544 9.11 12.58 -32.25
CA ASP A 544 8.78 13.98 -32.57
C ASP A 544 7.36 14.07 -33.14
N THR A 545 6.44 14.59 -32.34
CA THR A 545 5.03 14.71 -32.73
C THR A 545 4.73 16.01 -33.49
N THR A 546 5.74 16.84 -33.78
CA THR A 546 5.56 18.14 -34.43
C THR A 546 4.92 18.00 -35.81
N GLY A 547 3.73 18.60 -35.98
CA GLY A 547 2.97 18.51 -37.23
C GLY A 547 2.13 17.24 -37.37
N ALA A 548 1.99 16.43 -36.31
CA ALA A 548 1.00 15.36 -36.25
C ALA A 548 -0.42 15.94 -36.28
N GLY A 549 -0.94 16.21 -37.48
CA GLY A 549 -2.24 16.84 -37.71
C GLY A 549 -2.26 18.36 -37.47
N SER A 550 -3.46 18.91 -37.37
CA SER A 550 -3.71 20.36 -37.25
C SER A 550 -3.76 20.89 -35.82
N THR A 551 -3.60 20.04 -34.80
CA THR A 551 -3.57 20.43 -33.37
C THR A 551 -2.65 19.49 -32.59
N SER A 552 -2.06 19.95 -31.48
CA SER A 552 -1.23 19.07 -30.63
C SER A 552 -2.02 17.98 -29.90
N ALA A 553 -3.36 18.07 -29.88
CA ALA A 553 -4.22 16.98 -29.43
C ALA A 553 -4.07 15.70 -30.30
N ASN A 554 -3.60 15.84 -31.54
CA ASN A 554 -3.38 14.75 -32.48
C ASN A 554 -1.97 14.12 -32.35
N GLY A 555 -1.06 14.74 -31.57
CA GLY A 555 0.27 14.22 -31.25
C GLY A 555 0.37 13.51 -29.89
N ARG A 556 -0.74 13.13 -29.25
CA ARG A 556 -0.74 12.56 -27.89
C ARG A 556 -0.45 11.06 -27.88
N ILE A 557 0.68 10.70 -27.29
CA ILE A 557 1.17 9.32 -27.10
C ILE A 557 1.85 9.20 -25.74
N CYS A 558 1.65 8.08 -25.05
CA CYS A 558 2.39 7.68 -23.86
C CYS A 558 3.53 6.73 -24.27
N LEU A 559 4.69 6.84 -23.63
CA LEU A 559 5.88 6.01 -23.87
C LEU A 559 6.40 5.43 -22.55
N ASP A 560 6.86 4.19 -22.60
CA ASP A 560 7.47 3.46 -21.48
C ASP A 560 8.57 2.48 -22.00
N ASN A 561 9.35 1.87 -21.10
CA ASN A 561 10.32 0.79 -21.35
C ASN A 561 11.29 1.06 -22.51
N ILE A 562 11.81 2.31 -22.60
CA ILE A 562 12.75 2.70 -23.65
C ILE A 562 14.12 2.08 -23.35
N VAL A 563 14.55 1.10 -24.15
CA VAL A 563 15.86 0.45 -24.00
C VAL A 563 16.57 0.34 -25.34
N VAL A 564 17.86 0.66 -25.35
CA VAL A 564 18.76 0.51 -26.51
C VAL A 564 19.80 -0.54 -26.17
N ARG A 565 19.73 -1.69 -26.86
CA ARG A 565 20.73 -2.76 -26.75
C ARG A 565 21.64 -2.77 -27.97
N LYS A 566 22.92 -3.08 -27.77
CA LYS A 566 23.87 -3.39 -28.85
C LYS A 566 23.75 -4.88 -29.22
N ASN A 567 23.73 -5.15 -30.52
CA ASN A 567 23.67 -6.50 -31.08
C ASN A 567 25.07 -7.10 -31.32
#